data_AF-A0A2G3DYL2-F1
#
_entry.id   AF-A0A2G3DYL2-F1
#
_cell.length_a   1.000
_cell.length_b   1.000
_cell.length_c   1.000
_cell.angle_alpha   90.00
_cell.angle_beta   90.00
_cell.angle_gamma   90.00
#
_symmetry.space_group_name_H-M   'P 1'
#
loop_
_entity.id
_entity.type
_entity.pdbx_description
1 polymer ?
#
loop_
_entity_poly.entity_id
_entity_poly.type
_entity_poly.pdbx_seq_one_letter_code
_entity_poly.pdbx_strand_id
1 'polypeptide(L)'
;MLELFYKRRVILVVLLGIVLRFTLLGIIPGNGNLNQDEAFAAYEAFAISNYGMDSHGYHNPVYLEAWGSGMNALETYCMIPFIKVLGMNATAVRLPQAILGSLTLIVLYLLLKKLSDKNVAFWCTLVLAICPWHIMMSRWALESNFIVGVLTLAVYFLVSADNKVYRIIIAGITMGLVLYCYSATWTVIPLLVIGILTYLFINKEITIKSIIIYLISLGIVAIPLLLFVAVNMGFISEIRTDFISIPKMAFFRSGDVNFSIERLLNSLRLLWYQDDGLIWNSTSNYGLFYHFSNGFLAVGIISSIIKKRKNMIVIGIWLACGLLLSSMLDANVNRINIIFIPVVCFIGIGIEAYIRLIGIISTRTRVVAASIVLVAYIYNLISFENYYCGEYNTTMAAYWFDGAKEALAQAENNNATIHIKYNDVRYPSMLYYTEYPTDVFVSSVKYENTTAAFLQPLSCEGYEFYDYTEERPHQGEMYICRADDVDGVDYINDYNLESEKYGQYILSYVKNK
;
A
#
# COMPACT_ATOMS: atom_id res chain seq x y z
N MET A 1 12.58 -31.36 22.62
CA MET A 1 11.45 -31.83 21.78
C MET A 1 10.34 -30.78 21.62
N LEU A 2 9.74 -30.27 22.72
CA LEU A 2 8.65 -29.28 22.67
C LEU A 2 9.02 -27.95 21.98
N GLU A 3 10.24 -27.44 22.19
CA GLU A 3 10.69 -26.21 21.54
C GLU A 3 10.88 -26.39 20.02
N LEU A 4 11.39 -27.54 19.60
CA LEU A 4 11.55 -27.90 18.18
C LEU A 4 10.19 -27.98 17.48
N PHE A 5 9.21 -28.60 18.13
CA PHE A 5 7.85 -28.70 17.61
C PHE A 5 7.15 -27.34 17.47
N TYR A 6 7.34 -26.46 18.46
CA TYR A 6 6.82 -25.11 18.40
C TYR A 6 7.46 -24.28 17.28
N LYS A 7 8.80 -24.37 17.11
CA LYS A 7 9.50 -23.74 15.99
C LYS A 7 8.96 -24.21 14.63
N ARG A 8 8.73 -25.52 14.47
CA ARG A 8 8.14 -26.09 13.24
C ARG A 8 6.76 -25.50 12.93
N ARG A 9 5.89 -25.32 13.93
CA ARG A 9 4.56 -24.72 13.74
C ARG A 9 4.62 -23.28 13.23
N VAL A 10 5.49 -22.45 13.81
CA VAL A 10 5.66 -21.06 13.36
C VAL A 10 6.21 -21.02 11.94
N ILE A 11 7.19 -21.87 11.62
CA ILE A 11 7.74 -21.96 10.25
C ILE A 11 6.64 -22.33 9.25
N LEU A 12 5.77 -23.30 9.56
CA LEU A 12 4.66 -23.66 8.68
C LEU A 12 3.67 -22.51 8.47
N VAL A 13 3.36 -21.73 9.52
CA VAL A 13 2.49 -20.55 9.41
C VAL A 13 3.12 -19.47 8.52
N VAL A 14 4.42 -19.20 8.70
CA VAL A 14 5.15 -18.23 7.88
C VAL A 14 5.22 -18.71 6.43
N LEU A 15 5.54 -19.99 6.19
CA LEU A 15 5.57 -20.57 4.85
C LEU A 15 4.19 -20.50 4.17
N LEU A 16 3.11 -20.82 4.89
CA LEU A 16 1.75 -20.63 4.40
C LEU A 16 1.51 -19.17 4.00
N GLY A 17 1.84 -18.22 4.88
CA GLY A 17 1.68 -16.79 4.60
C GLY A 17 2.52 -16.30 3.41
N ILE A 18 3.72 -16.85 3.20
CA ILE A 18 4.54 -16.59 2.00
C ILE A 18 3.84 -17.14 0.76
N VAL A 19 3.39 -18.40 0.78
CA VAL A 19 2.69 -19.02 -0.37
C VAL A 19 1.47 -18.20 -0.78
N LEU A 20 0.64 -17.76 0.18
CA LEU A 20 -0.56 -16.94 -0.09
C LEU A 20 -0.23 -15.59 -0.75
N ARG A 21 0.96 -15.01 -0.48
CA ARG A 21 1.37 -13.71 -1.04
C ARG A 21 2.03 -13.82 -2.41
N PHE A 22 2.72 -14.93 -2.70
CA PHE A 22 3.49 -15.07 -3.94
C PHE A 22 2.77 -15.87 -5.04
N THR A 23 1.85 -16.77 -4.67
CA THR A 23 1.16 -17.62 -5.65
C THR A 23 0.34 -16.76 -6.61
N LEU A 24 0.59 -16.89 -7.93
CA LEU A 24 -0.11 -16.14 -8.98
C LEU A 24 -0.04 -14.61 -8.81
N LEU A 25 1.06 -14.08 -8.25
CA LEU A 25 1.21 -12.64 -7.95
C LEU A 25 0.98 -11.72 -9.17
N GLY A 26 1.46 -12.14 -10.34
CA GLY A 26 1.26 -11.41 -11.60
C GLY A 26 -0.10 -11.58 -12.24
N ILE A 27 -1.02 -12.33 -11.63
CA ILE A 27 -2.37 -12.59 -12.15
C ILE A 27 -3.43 -12.08 -11.17
N ILE A 28 -3.24 -12.29 -9.86
CA ILE A 28 -4.22 -11.89 -8.84
C ILE A 28 -3.67 -10.73 -7.99
N PRO A 29 -4.39 -9.61 -7.87
CA PRO A 29 -5.73 -9.37 -8.43
C PRO A 29 -5.73 -8.86 -9.87
N GLY A 30 -6.93 -8.78 -10.45
CA GLY A 30 -7.25 -8.09 -11.69
C GLY A 30 -6.78 -8.76 -12.97
N ASN A 31 -6.61 -10.09 -12.98
CA ASN A 31 -6.09 -10.85 -14.13
C ASN A 31 -4.74 -10.31 -14.66
N GLY A 32 -3.92 -9.74 -13.78
CA GLY A 32 -2.61 -9.16 -14.12
C GLY A 32 -2.66 -7.72 -14.60
N ASN A 33 -3.85 -7.13 -14.69
CA ASN A 33 -3.99 -5.69 -14.89
C ASN A 33 -3.60 -4.92 -13.61
N LEU A 34 -3.23 -3.64 -13.78
CA LEU A 34 -2.75 -2.79 -12.69
C LEU A 34 -3.76 -1.71 -12.32
N ASN A 35 -3.82 -1.42 -11.02
CA ASN A 35 -4.45 -0.18 -10.58
C ASN A 35 -3.69 1.04 -11.12
N GLN A 36 -4.37 2.18 -11.30
CA GLN A 36 -3.76 3.41 -11.81
C GLN A 36 -2.56 3.90 -10.98
N ASP A 37 -2.60 3.74 -9.65
CA ASP A 37 -1.51 4.15 -8.77
C ASP A 37 -0.33 3.17 -8.87
N GLU A 38 -0.61 1.86 -9.03
CA GLU A 38 0.43 0.86 -9.33
C GLU A 38 1.11 1.15 -10.67
N ALA A 39 0.33 1.49 -11.70
CA ALA A 39 0.84 1.81 -13.03
C ALA A 39 1.72 3.06 -12.99
N PHE A 40 1.31 4.10 -12.26
CA PHE A 40 2.11 5.30 -12.10
C PHE A 40 3.40 5.02 -11.34
N ALA A 41 3.34 4.33 -10.20
CA ALA A 41 4.52 3.94 -9.43
C ALA A 41 5.50 3.11 -10.26
N ALA A 42 4.98 2.19 -11.09
CA ALA A 42 5.79 1.39 -11.98
C ALA A 42 6.42 2.21 -13.12
N TYR A 43 5.68 3.15 -13.71
CA TYR A 43 6.23 4.07 -14.71
C TYR A 43 7.30 4.99 -14.11
N GLU A 44 7.11 5.51 -12.90
CA GLU A 44 8.14 6.32 -12.23
C GLU A 44 9.40 5.50 -11.95
N ALA A 45 9.25 4.24 -11.55
CA ALA A 45 10.38 3.33 -11.39
C ALA A 45 11.08 3.09 -12.74
N PHE A 46 10.34 2.86 -13.82
CA PHE A 46 10.87 2.72 -15.17
C PHE A 46 11.64 3.98 -15.60
N ALA A 47 11.02 5.15 -15.48
CA ALA A 47 11.53 6.46 -15.83
C ALA A 47 12.87 6.75 -15.13
N ILE A 48 12.88 6.67 -13.80
CA ILE A 48 14.10 6.89 -12.99
C ILE A 48 15.19 5.90 -13.40
N SER A 49 14.83 4.66 -13.69
CA SER A 49 15.79 3.59 -13.93
C SER A 49 16.44 3.60 -15.31
N ASN A 50 15.76 4.14 -16.32
CA ASN A 50 16.16 4.18 -17.73
C ASN A 50 16.59 5.58 -18.20
N TYR A 51 15.92 6.63 -17.71
CA TYR A 51 16.16 8.02 -18.10
C TYR A 51 16.83 8.84 -16.99
N GLY A 52 16.96 8.28 -15.79
CA GLY A 52 17.59 8.95 -14.65
C GLY A 52 16.73 10.01 -13.97
N MET A 53 15.49 10.21 -14.44
CA MET A 53 14.53 11.21 -13.93
C MET A 53 13.12 10.63 -13.86
N ASP A 54 12.29 11.22 -13.01
CA ASP A 54 10.86 10.91 -12.89
C ASP A 54 10.04 11.55 -14.04
N SER A 55 8.73 11.33 -14.07
CA SER A 55 7.85 11.86 -15.13
C SER A 55 7.70 13.39 -15.14
N HIS A 56 8.30 14.09 -14.17
CA HIS A 56 8.31 15.54 -14.03
C HIS A 56 9.72 16.13 -14.21
N GLY A 57 10.69 15.30 -14.59
CA GLY A 57 12.08 15.69 -14.86
C GLY A 57 12.95 15.84 -13.61
N TYR A 58 12.53 15.30 -12.45
CA TYR A 58 13.35 15.30 -11.24
C TYR A 58 14.28 14.09 -11.17
N HIS A 59 15.56 14.32 -10.88
CA HIS A 59 16.52 13.25 -10.61
C HIS A 59 16.41 12.80 -9.15
N ASN A 60 16.19 11.50 -8.93
CA ASN A 60 16.02 10.86 -7.62
C ASN A 60 15.22 11.72 -6.61
N PRO A 61 13.94 12.02 -6.91
CA PRO A 61 13.11 12.82 -6.04
C PRO A 61 12.86 12.14 -4.68
N VAL A 62 12.85 12.93 -3.61
CA VAL A 62 12.57 12.44 -2.24
C VAL A 62 11.08 12.12 -2.03
N TYR A 63 10.22 12.68 -2.89
CA TYR A 63 8.77 12.52 -2.94
C TYR A 63 8.35 12.70 -4.41
N LEU A 64 7.48 11.85 -4.94
CA LEU A 64 7.14 11.87 -6.38
C LEU A 64 6.01 12.88 -6.62
N GLU A 65 6.07 13.64 -7.72
CA GLU A 65 4.99 14.56 -8.13
C GLU A 65 3.84 13.86 -8.88
N ALA A 66 3.67 12.55 -8.68
CA ALA A 66 2.58 11.77 -9.27
C ALA A 66 1.21 12.43 -9.01
N TRP A 67 0.41 12.56 -10.07
CA TRP A 67 -0.88 13.25 -10.07
C TRP A 67 -0.83 14.73 -9.64
N GLY A 68 0.32 15.36 -9.43
CA GLY A 68 0.46 16.74 -8.96
C GLY A 68 0.34 16.95 -7.45
N SER A 69 -0.42 16.11 -6.74
CA SER A 69 -0.44 16.11 -5.27
C SER A 69 0.49 15.08 -4.63
N GLY A 70 1.04 14.20 -5.45
CA GLY A 70 2.21 13.38 -5.20
C GLY A 70 1.98 12.07 -4.50
N MET A 71 3.04 11.27 -4.54
CA MET A 71 3.09 9.89 -4.08
C MET A 71 4.37 9.62 -3.30
N ASN A 72 4.29 8.72 -2.32
CA ASN A 72 5.42 8.35 -1.48
C ASN A 72 6.43 7.52 -2.28
N ALA A 73 7.72 7.83 -2.15
CA ALA A 73 8.72 7.34 -3.11
C ALA A 73 9.31 5.95 -2.80
N LEU A 74 9.27 5.48 -1.54
CA LEU A 74 10.07 4.30 -1.15
C LEU A 74 9.68 3.03 -1.92
N GLU A 75 8.38 2.82 -2.12
CA GLU A 75 7.85 1.63 -2.76
C GLU A 75 8.26 1.58 -4.25
N THR A 76 8.12 2.71 -4.98
CA THR A 76 8.67 2.92 -6.33
C THR A 76 10.16 2.60 -6.43
N TYR A 77 10.99 3.13 -5.52
CA TYR A 77 12.43 2.81 -5.53
C TYR A 77 12.71 1.32 -5.32
N CYS A 78 11.89 0.64 -4.50
CA CYS A 78 12.00 -0.81 -4.32
C CYS A 78 11.55 -1.60 -5.55
N MET A 79 10.71 -1.05 -6.43
CA MET A 79 10.32 -1.69 -7.70
C MET A 79 11.47 -1.75 -8.71
N ILE A 80 12.34 -0.73 -8.76
CA ILE A 80 13.42 -0.58 -9.75
C ILE A 80 14.21 -1.89 -10.02
N PRO A 81 14.78 -2.58 -9.02
CA PRO A 81 15.56 -3.79 -9.29
C PRO A 81 14.71 -4.92 -9.91
N PHE A 82 13.43 -5.02 -9.59
CA PHE A 82 12.55 -6.05 -10.14
C PHE A 82 12.13 -5.72 -11.56
N ILE A 83 11.80 -4.46 -11.85
CA ILE A 83 11.49 -3.99 -13.21
C ILE A 83 12.71 -4.17 -14.13
N LYS A 84 13.93 -3.85 -13.67
CA LYS A 84 15.15 -4.07 -14.46
C LYS A 84 15.42 -5.53 -14.83
N VAL A 85 15.05 -6.47 -13.95
CA VAL A 85 15.35 -7.91 -14.14
C VAL A 85 14.21 -8.64 -14.84
N LEU A 86 12.95 -8.28 -14.56
CA LEU A 86 11.76 -9.01 -15.01
C LEU A 86 10.98 -8.26 -16.10
N GLY A 87 11.28 -6.98 -16.36
CA GLY A 87 10.53 -6.11 -17.27
C GLY A 87 9.26 -5.52 -16.67
N MET A 88 8.55 -4.73 -17.45
CA MET A 88 7.29 -4.05 -17.08
C MET A 88 6.11 -5.02 -17.05
N ASN A 89 5.93 -5.72 -15.93
CA ASN A 89 4.81 -6.62 -15.71
C ASN A 89 4.33 -6.59 -14.25
N ALA A 90 3.09 -7.03 -14.03
CA ALA A 90 2.46 -7.00 -12.71
C ALA A 90 3.21 -7.78 -11.63
N THR A 91 3.95 -8.85 -11.98
CA THR A 91 4.78 -9.56 -10.99
C THR A 91 5.91 -8.67 -10.50
N ALA A 92 6.62 -8.00 -11.41
CA ALA A 92 7.72 -7.10 -11.07
C ALA A 92 7.25 -5.96 -10.16
N VAL A 93 6.11 -5.37 -10.50
CA VAL A 93 5.47 -4.26 -9.77
C VAL A 93 5.06 -4.67 -8.36
N ARG A 94 4.48 -5.86 -8.17
CA ARG A 94 3.93 -6.31 -6.88
C ARG A 94 4.92 -7.03 -5.97
N LEU A 95 6.08 -7.42 -6.49
CA LEU A 95 7.11 -8.16 -5.74
C LEU A 95 7.61 -7.44 -4.47
N PRO A 96 7.94 -6.13 -4.49
CA PRO A 96 8.38 -5.41 -3.29
C PRO A 96 7.39 -5.56 -2.14
N GLN A 97 6.11 -5.34 -2.44
CA GLN A 97 5.03 -5.40 -1.49
C GLN A 97 4.81 -6.83 -0.95
N ALA A 98 4.89 -7.86 -1.80
CA ALA A 98 4.77 -9.26 -1.39
C ALA A 98 5.93 -9.69 -0.47
N ILE A 99 7.17 -9.30 -0.81
CA ILE A 99 8.37 -9.55 -0.01
C ILE A 99 8.24 -8.89 1.36
N LEU A 100 7.89 -7.60 1.38
CA LEU A 100 7.73 -6.86 2.63
C LEU A 100 6.60 -7.44 3.47
N GLY A 101 5.46 -7.76 2.86
CA GLY A 101 4.33 -8.40 3.52
C GLY A 101 4.68 -9.75 4.16
N SER A 102 5.51 -10.56 3.51
CA SER A 102 6.04 -11.81 4.09
C SER A 102 7.05 -11.56 5.21
N LEU A 103 7.92 -10.56 5.06
CA LEU A 103 8.88 -10.18 6.10
C LEU A 103 8.17 -9.70 7.37
N THR A 104 7.06 -8.96 7.23
CA THR A 104 6.21 -8.53 8.35
C THR A 104 5.77 -9.69 9.23
N LEU A 105 5.45 -10.88 8.67
CA LEU A 105 5.08 -12.06 9.45
C LEU A 105 6.20 -12.51 10.39
N ILE A 106 7.42 -12.57 9.85
CA ILE A 106 8.62 -13.00 10.58
C ILE A 106 8.92 -11.98 11.69
N VAL A 107 8.92 -10.71 11.33
CA VAL A 107 9.28 -9.61 12.24
C VAL A 107 8.24 -9.45 13.34
N LEU A 108 6.95 -9.54 13.03
CA LEU A 108 5.89 -9.48 14.03
C LEU A 108 6.03 -10.61 15.05
N TYR A 109 6.30 -11.83 14.59
CA TYR A 109 6.56 -12.96 15.47
C TYR A 109 7.75 -12.67 16.42
N LEU A 110 8.86 -12.15 15.88
CA LEU A 110 10.05 -11.83 16.66
C LEU A 110 9.79 -10.69 17.67
N LEU A 111 9.07 -9.66 17.27
CA LEU A 111 8.64 -8.56 18.13
C LEU A 111 7.79 -9.08 19.29
N LEU A 112 6.75 -9.87 19.00
CA LEU A 112 5.84 -10.38 20.02
C LEU A 112 6.47 -11.44 20.92
N LYS A 113 7.47 -12.18 20.44
CA LYS A 113 8.27 -13.07 21.30
C LYS A 113 9.06 -12.30 22.35
N LYS A 114 9.42 -11.03 22.08
CA LYS A 114 10.09 -10.14 23.05
C LYS A 114 9.07 -9.44 23.96
N LEU A 115 7.94 -8.99 23.42
CA LEU A 115 6.93 -8.24 24.16
C LEU A 115 5.93 -9.11 24.94
N SER A 116 5.77 -10.39 24.59
CA SER A 116 4.72 -11.25 25.11
C SER A 116 5.18 -12.70 25.23
N ASP A 117 4.24 -13.60 25.55
CA ASP A 117 4.52 -15.02 25.54
C ASP A 117 4.45 -15.64 24.13
N LYS A 118 5.12 -16.78 23.96
CA LYS A 118 5.20 -17.47 22.67
C LYS A 118 3.83 -17.83 22.08
N ASN A 119 2.81 -18.15 22.88
CA ASN A 119 1.52 -18.51 22.30
C ASN A 119 0.83 -17.29 21.70
N VAL A 120 0.91 -16.13 22.36
CA VAL A 120 0.43 -14.86 21.78
C VAL A 120 1.17 -14.56 20.48
N ALA A 121 2.50 -14.66 20.47
CA ALA A 121 3.28 -14.43 19.26
C ALA A 121 2.84 -15.37 18.11
N PHE A 122 2.58 -16.65 18.41
CA PHE A 122 2.07 -17.60 17.43
C PHE A 122 0.69 -17.20 16.89
N TRP A 123 -0.28 -16.92 17.76
CA TRP A 123 -1.64 -16.59 17.33
C TRP A 123 -1.71 -15.29 16.54
N CYS A 124 -1.00 -14.24 16.95
CA CYS A 124 -0.93 -12.99 16.19
C CYS A 124 -0.32 -13.23 14.80
N THR A 125 0.75 -14.04 14.71
CA THR A 125 1.39 -14.37 13.43
C THR A 125 0.48 -15.21 12.55
N LEU A 126 -0.24 -16.18 13.12
CA LEU A 126 -1.21 -17.00 12.41
C LEU A 126 -2.33 -16.15 11.84
N VAL A 127 -2.93 -15.27 12.66
CA VAL A 127 -3.98 -14.35 12.21
C VAL A 127 -3.45 -13.45 11.09
N LEU A 128 -2.27 -12.84 11.25
CA LEU A 128 -1.69 -11.98 10.20
C LEU A 128 -1.38 -12.73 8.91
N ALA A 129 -0.90 -13.98 9.00
CA ALA A 129 -0.53 -14.79 7.85
C ALA A 129 -1.71 -15.05 6.92
N ILE A 130 -2.90 -15.25 7.49
CA ILE A 130 -4.15 -15.62 6.80
C ILE A 130 -5.18 -14.48 6.74
N CYS A 131 -4.84 -13.30 7.25
CA CYS A 131 -5.72 -12.13 7.32
C CYS A 131 -6.05 -11.63 5.91
N PRO A 132 -7.36 -11.55 5.52
CA PRO A 132 -7.77 -11.07 4.19
C PRO A 132 -7.13 -9.75 3.82
N TRP A 133 -7.22 -8.75 4.70
CA TRP A 133 -6.62 -7.44 4.48
C TRP A 133 -5.13 -7.54 4.21
N HIS A 134 -4.37 -8.24 5.07
CA HIS A 134 -2.92 -8.30 4.92
C HIS A 134 -2.51 -9.07 3.65
N ILE A 135 -3.26 -10.09 3.23
CA ILE A 135 -3.01 -10.78 1.97
C ILE A 135 -3.25 -9.82 0.80
N MET A 136 -4.40 -9.15 0.76
CA MET A 136 -4.77 -8.20 -0.30
C MET A 136 -3.76 -7.07 -0.43
N MET A 137 -3.44 -6.36 0.66
CA MET A 137 -2.46 -5.27 0.63
C MET A 137 -1.04 -5.75 0.29
N SER A 138 -0.70 -7.03 0.52
CA SER A 138 0.62 -7.57 0.17
C SER A 138 0.74 -7.85 -1.34
N ARG A 139 -0.37 -7.82 -2.07
CA ARG A 139 -0.48 -8.15 -3.50
C ARG A 139 -0.94 -6.95 -4.33
N TRP A 140 -0.98 -5.78 -3.71
CA TRP A 140 -1.37 -4.52 -4.33
C TRP A 140 -0.28 -3.50 -4.02
N ALA A 141 0.45 -3.07 -5.05
CA ALA A 141 1.57 -2.14 -4.98
C ALA A 141 1.09 -0.69 -4.80
N LEU A 142 0.31 -0.47 -3.75
CA LEU A 142 -0.06 0.87 -3.28
C LEU A 142 0.98 1.33 -2.26
N GLU A 143 1.62 2.45 -2.53
CA GLU A 143 2.76 2.96 -1.77
C GLU A 143 2.45 3.18 -0.29
N SER A 144 1.23 3.66 0.02
CA SER A 144 0.81 3.92 1.39
C SER A 144 0.71 2.64 2.24
N ASN A 145 0.53 1.47 1.62
CA ASN A 145 0.51 0.18 2.30
C ASN A 145 1.92 -0.30 2.69
N PHE A 146 2.98 0.21 2.05
CA PHE A 146 4.37 -0.15 2.37
C PHE A 146 4.73 0.17 3.83
N ILE A 147 4.06 1.16 4.44
CA ILE A 147 4.28 1.55 5.83
C ILE A 147 4.07 0.41 6.83
N VAL A 148 3.15 -0.50 6.56
CA VAL A 148 2.77 -1.58 7.50
C VAL A 148 3.99 -2.44 7.84
N GLY A 149 4.75 -2.84 6.83
CA GLY A 149 5.94 -3.67 7.03
C GLY A 149 7.14 -2.88 7.53
N VAL A 150 7.41 -1.71 6.95
CA VAL A 150 8.56 -0.87 7.35
C VAL A 150 8.42 -0.39 8.80
N LEU A 151 7.21 0.01 9.22
CA LEU A 151 6.95 0.40 10.61
C LEU A 151 7.08 -0.78 11.58
N THR A 152 6.60 -1.98 11.20
CA THR A 152 6.78 -3.19 12.00
C THR A 152 8.27 -3.52 12.20
N LEU A 153 9.08 -3.39 11.15
CA LEU A 153 10.54 -3.51 11.19
C LEU A 153 11.19 -2.45 12.10
N ALA A 154 10.82 -1.18 11.94
CA ALA A 154 11.37 -0.08 12.72
C ALA A 154 11.08 -0.25 14.22
N VAL A 155 9.84 -0.59 14.58
CA VAL A 155 9.44 -0.88 15.96
C VAL A 155 10.19 -2.10 16.50
N TYR A 156 10.34 -3.16 15.71
CA TYR A 156 11.12 -4.33 16.10
C TYR A 156 12.58 -4.00 16.38
N PHE A 157 13.27 -3.29 15.48
CA PHE A 157 14.67 -2.93 15.67
C PHE A 157 14.86 -2.01 16.87
N LEU A 158 13.96 -1.06 17.08
CA LEU A 158 14.02 -0.17 18.24
C LEU A 158 13.85 -0.94 19.56
N VAL A 159 12.83 -1.79 19.65
CA VAL A 159 12.59 -2.62 20.84
C VAL A 159 13.72 -3.64 21.03
N SER A 160 14.33 -4.17 19.98
CA SER A 160 15.40 -5.18 20.04
C SER A 160 16.83 -4.61 20.08
N ALA A 161 16.96 -3.29 20.20
CA ALA A 161 18.26 -2.61 20.11
C ALA A 161 19.26 -3.05 21.19
N ASP A 162 18.78 -3.34 22.41
CA ASP A 162 19.59 -3.83 23.55
C ASP A 162 20.87 -2.98 23.80
N ASN A 163 20.80 -1.65 23.58
CA ASN A 163 21.93 -0.72 23.63
C ASN A 163 23.11 -1.00 22.67
N LYS A 164 22.96 -1.91 21.70
CA LYS A 164 23.99 -2.18 20.70
C LYS A 164 23.95 -1.10 19.62
N VAL A 165 25.05 -0.35 19.47
CA VAL A 165 25.16 0.81 18.57
C VAL A 165 24.65 0.50 17.16
N TYR A 166 25.09 -0.60 16.54
CA TYR A 166 24.65 -0.95 15.19
C TYR A 166 23.13 -1.20 15.09
N ARG A 167 22.50 -1.80 16.11
CA ARG A 167 21.04 -2.03 16.12
C ARG A 167 20.27 -0.74 16.30
N ILE A 168 20.79 0.19 17.11
CA ILE A 168 20.21 1.52 17.31
C ILE A 168 20.27 2.33 16.00
N ILE A 169 21.40 2.27 15.29
CA ILE A 169 21.54 2.92 13.98
C ILE A 169 20.54 2.33 12.99
N ILE A 170 20.45 1.00 12.89
CA ILE A 170 19.47 0.32 12.03
C ILE A 170 18.04 0.72 12.41
N ALA A 171 17.71 0.80 13.70
CA ALA A 171 16.41 1.25 14.18
C ALA A 171 16.10 2.70 13.76
N GLY A 172 17.06 3.62 13.89
CA GLY A 172 16.90 5.01 13.47
C GLY A 172 16.72 5.14 11.96
N ILE A 173 17.55 4.45 11.16
CA ILE A 173 17.46 4.43 9.69
C ILE A 173 16.10 3.88 9.25
N THR A 174 15.70 2.72 9.77
CA THR A 174 14.40 2.10 9.41
C THR A 174 13.21 2.95 9.83
N MET A 175 13.26 3.63 10.98
CA MET A 175 12.22 4.60 11.34
C MET A 175 12.24 5.84 10.42
N GLY A 176 13.42 6.29 9.96
CA GLY A 176 13.52 7.34 8.95
C GLY A 176 12.85 6.92 7.62
N LEU A 177 13.04 5.67 7.19
CA LEU A 177 12.41 5.13 5.98
C LEU A 177 10.87 5.06 6.08
N VAL A 178 10.29 4.92 7.28
CA VAL A 178 8.83 5.00 7.49
C VAL A 178 8.25 6.30 6.93
N LEU A 179 9.00 7.41 7.02
CA LEU A 179 8.54 8.71 6.53
C LEU A 179 8.39 8.75 5.00
N TYR A 180 9.10 7.89 4.27
CA TYR A 180 9.00 7.77 2.81
C TYR A 180 7.92 6.77 2.36
N CYS A 181 7.20 6.14 3.30
CA CYS A 181 6.14 5.19 2.99
C CYS A 181 4.77 5.86 2.93
N TYR A 182 4.46 6.76 3.87
CA TYR A 182 3.15 7.39 3.92
C TYR A 182 3.18 8.75 4.64
N SER A 183 3.06 9.82 3.86
CA SER A 183 3.15 11.22 4.32
C SER A 183 2.12 11.61 5.39
N ALA A 184 0.91 11.05 5.35
CA ALA A 184 -0.10 11.34 6.37
C ALA A 184 0.36 10.96 7.78
N THR A 185 1.29 10.00 7.91
CA THR A 185 1.78 9.54 9.22
C THR A 185 2.80 10.47 9.86
N TRP A 186 3.32 11.48 9.15
CA TRP A 186 4.29 12.43 9.68
C TRP A 186 3.80 13.15 10.94
N THR A 187 2.48 13.28 11.13
CA THR A 187 1.88 13.87 12.33
C THR A 187 1.93 12.97 13.57
N VAL A 188 1.95 11.65 13.40
CA VAL A 188 1.87 10.69 14.51
C VAL A 188 3.17 9.93 14.76
N ILE A 189 4.08 9.82 13.78
CA ILE A 189 5.37 9.15 13.95
C ILE A 189 6.24 9.79 15.06
N PRO A 190 6.34 11.13 15.20
CA PRO A 190 7.07 11.75 16.31
C PRO A 190 6.51 11.32 17.68
N LEU A 191 5.19 11.25 17.81
CA LEU A 191 4.53 10.83 19.06
C LEU A 191 4.77 9.34 19.35
N LEU A 192 4.73 8.49 18.32
CA LEU A 192 5.06 7.06 18.42
C LEU A 192 6.51 6.87 18.91
N VAL A 193 7.46 7.59 18.28
CA VAL A 193 8.88 7.53 18.63
C VAL A 193 9.11 8.01 20.07
N ILE A 194 8.56 9.16 20.45
CA ILE A 194 8.67 9.70 21.81
C ILE A 194 8.09 8.70 22.81
N GLY A 195 6.91 8.14 22.54
CA GLY A 195 6.24 7.17 23.42
C GLY A 195 7.08 5.91 23.64
N ILE A 196 7.59 5.30 22.55
CA ILE A 196 8.39 4.07 22.65
C ILE A 196 9.74 4.35 23.33
N LEU A 197 10.44 5.42 22.96
CA LEU A 197 11.71 5.79 23.60
C LEU A 197 11.54 6.07 25.09
N THR A 198 10.48 6.80 25.47
CA THR A 198 10.16 7.09 26.87
C THR A 198 9.90 5.79 27.64
N TYR A 199 9.10 4.89 27.07
CA TYR A 199 8.84 3.58 27.66
C TYR A 199 10.13 2.78 27.86
N LEU A 200 10.96 2.66 26.83
CA LEU A 200 12.22 1.90 26.91
C LEU A 200 13.21 2.54 27.89
N PHE A 201 13.27 3.87 27.96
CA PHE A 201 14.15 4.60 28.87
C PHE A 201 13.74 4.43 30.34
N ILE A 202 12.45 4.57 30.65
CA ILE A 202 11.91 4.37 32.01
C ILE A 202 12.17 2.94 32.50
N ASN A 203 12.05 1.95 31.61
CA ASN A 203 12.34 0.55 31.93
C ASN A 203 13.84 0.21 31.89
N LYS A 204 14.71 1.19 31.67
CA LYS A 204 16.18 1.04 31.59
C LYS A 204 16.64 0.08 30.50
N GLU A 205 15.84 -0.10 29.45
CA GLU A 205 16.19 -0.92 28.29
C GLU A 205 17.10 -0.17 27.32
N ILE A 206 17.03 1.17 27.31
CA ILE A 206 17.92 2.03 26.51
C ILE A 206 18.56 3.15 27.36
N THR A 207 19.74 3.60 26.93
CA THR A 207 20.46 4.73 27.55
C THR A 207 20.24 6.04 26.79
N ILE A 208 20.60 7.18 27.40
CA ILE A 208 20.55 8.48 26.73
C ILE A 208 21.45 8.54 25.49
N LYS A 209 22.62 7.87 25.54
CA LYS A 209 23.52 7.74 24.38
C LYS A 209 22.81 7.02 23.22
N SER A 210 22.07 5.97 23.54
CA SER A 210 21.28 5.22 22.55
C SER A 210 20.19 6.07 21.92
N ILE A 211 19.50 6.88 22.73
CA ILE A 211 18.49 7.83 22.22
C ILE A 211 19.12 8.83 21.25
N ILE A 212 20.28 9.42 21.61
CA ILE A 212 20.98 10.38 20.74
C ILE A 212 21.39 9.73 19.42
N ILE A 213 22.00 8.54 19.45
CA ILE A 213 22.41 7.82 18.23
C ILE A 213 21.19 7.49 17.36
N TYR A 214 20.08 7.05 17.97
CA TYR A 214 18.83 6.77 17.27
C TYR A 214 18.29 8.02 16.57
N LEU A 215 18.19 9.14 17.29
CA LEU A 215 17.65 10.39 16.76
C LEU A 215 18.53 11.00 15.66
N ILE A 216 19.86 10.90 15.78
CA ILE A 216 20.78 11.31 14.72
C ILE A 216 20.57 10.44 13.47
N SER A 217 20.50 9.12 13.64
CA SER A 217 20.35 8.19 12.51
C SER A 217 19.00 8.37 11.80
N LEU A 218 17.92 8.57 12.57
CA LEU A 218 16.60 8.93 12.04
C LEU A 218 16.65 10.28 11.33
N GLY A 219 17.26 11.29 11.97
CA GLY A 219 17.37 12.65 11.44
C GLY A 219 18.09 12.70 10.09
N ILE A 220 19.20 11.97 9.94
CA ILE A 220 19.93 11.88 8.66
C ILE A 220 19.02 11.43 7.52
N VAL A 221 18.18 10.41 7.75
CA VAL A 221 17.26 9.88 6.74
C VAL A 221 16.05 10.80 6.56
N ALA A 222 15.59 11.49 7.60
CA ALA A 222 14.42 12.37 7.57
C ALA A 222 14.69 13.76 6.97
N ILE A 223 15.94 14.26 7.01
CA ILE A 223 16.30 15.60 6.55
C ILE A 223 15.78 15.92 5.14
N PRO A 224 15.94 15.07 4.12
CA PRO A 224 15.44 15.39 2.79
C PRO A 224 13.92 15.60 2.74
N LEU A 225 13.13 14.84 3.52
CA LEU A 225 11.68 15.07 3.64
C LEU A 225 11.33 16.33 4.44
N LEU A 226 12.13 16.68 5.46
CA LEU A 226 11.95 17.96 6.17
C LEU A 226 12.19 19.15 5.24
N LEU A 227 13.19 19.05 4.36
CA LEU A 227 13.43 20.04 3.31
C LEU A 227 12.28 20.06 2.29
N PHE A 228 11.72 18.90 1.92
CA PHE A 228 10.52 18.83 1.06
C PHE A 228 9.33 19.58 1.67
N VAL A 229 9.07 19.40 2.97
CA VAL A 229 8.05 20.18 3.67
C VAL A 229 8.39 21.67 3.65
N ALA A 230 9.65 22.04 3.86
CA ALA A 230 10.08 23.45 3.83
C ALA A 230 9.91 24.11 2.46
N VAL A 231 10.19 23.39 1.36
CA VAL A 231 9.93 23.83 -0.02
C VAL A 231 8.45 24.10 -0.22
N ASN A 232 7.60 23.14 0.13
CA ASN A 232 6.17 23.20 -0.14
C ASN A 232 5.39 24.13 0.81
N MET A 233 5.98 24.47 1.97
CA MET A 233 5.51 25.55 2.84
C MET A 233 6.03 26.94 2.44
N GLY A 234 6.90 27.02 1.42
CA GLY A 234 7.45 28.29 0.92
C GLY A 234 8.58 28.88 1.79
N PHE A 235 9.18 28.10 2.68
CA PHE A 235 10.31 28.56 3.49
C PHE A 235 11.64 28.59 2.72
N ILE A 236 11.79 27.70 1.74
CA ILE A 236 12.96 27.63 0.85
C ILE A 236 12.52 27.41 -0.60
N SER A 237 13.41 27.68 -1.56
CA SER A 237 13.18 27.35 -2.95
C SER A 237 13.30 25.86 -3.21
N GLU A 238 12.63 25.39 -4.25
CA GLU A 238 12.83 24.06 -4.84
C GLU A 238 14.33 23.76 -5.04
N ILE A 239 14.72 22.51 -4.82
CA ILE A 239 16.10 22.05 -5.00
C ILE A 239 16.10 21.00 -6.11
N ARG A 240 16.70 21.33 -7.26
CA ARG A 240 16.93 20.39 -8.38
C ARG A 240 18.43 20.20 -8.55
N THR A 241 18.90 18.95 -8.42
CA THR A 241 20.30 18.58 -8.67
C THR A 241 20.35 17.26 -9.41
N ASP A 242 21.47 16.93 -10.07
CA ASP A 242 21.64 15.68 -10.81
C ASP A 242 21.61 14.42 -9.92
N PHE A 243 21.78 14.59 -8.59
CA PHE A 243 21.84 13.48 -7.64
C PHE A 243 20.57 13.29 -6.84
N ILE A 244 19.91 14.38 -6.44
CA ILE A 244 18.73 14.39 -5.58
C ILE A 244 17.87 15.61 -5.88
N SER A 245 16.56 15.42 -5.86
CA SER A 245 15.60 16.50 -6.03
C SER A 245 14.66 16.59 -4.85
N ILE A 246 14.36 17.84 -4.47
CA ILE A 246 13.37 18.19 -3.47
C ILE A 246 12.30 19.03 -4.18
N PRO A 247 11.27 18.34 -4.73
CA PRO A 247 10.35 18.94 -5.67
C PRO A 247 9.39 19.92 -5.00
N LYS A 248 8.95 20.91 -5.79
CA LYS A 248 7.83 21.77 -5.43
C LYS A 248 6.57 21.25 -6.12
N MET A 249 5.63 20.79 -5.31
CA MET A 249 4.39 20.19 -5.79
C MET A 249 3.45 21.22 -6.42
N ALA A 250 2.76 20.81 -7.49
CA ALA A 250 1.63 21.54 -8.05
C ALA A 250 0.56 21.83 -6.98
N PHE A 251 0.30 20.85 -6.11
CA PHE A 251 -0.62 21.00 -4.99
C PHE A 251 -0.16 20.27 -3.72
N PHE A 252 0.21 21.03 -2.69
CA PHE A 252 0.59 20.45 -1.41
C PHE A 252 -0.63 20.25 -0.49
N ARG A 253 -0.95 18.98 -0.18
CA ARG A 253 -2.13 18.56 0.60
C ARG A 253 -2.00 18.79 2.11
N SER A 254 -1.58 19.99 2.54
CA SER A 254 -1.44 20.31 3.97
C SER A 254 -2.77 20.37 4.72
N GLY A 255 -3.88 20.59 4.03
CA GLY A 255 -5.23 20.73 4.61
C GLY A 255 -5.96 19.42 4.90
N ASP A 256 -5.43 18.27 4.47
CA ASP A 256 -6.12 16.98 4.61
C ASP A 256 -6.13 16.47 6.05
N VAL A 257 -5.18 16.93 6.86
CA VAL A 257 -4.88 16.42 8.19
C VAL A 257 -5.47 17.36 9.23
N ASN A 258 -6.73 17.10 9.60
CA ASN A 258 -7.48 17.92 10.55
C ASN A 258 -8.24 17.04 11.54
N PHE A 259 -8.04 17.31 12.84
CA PHE A 259 -8.68 16.54 13.90
C PHE A 259 -10.21 16.68 13.85
N SER A 260 -10.90 15.55 13.87
CA SER A 260 -12.34 15.44 13.97
C SER A 260 -12.75 14.19 14.76
N ILE A 261 -13.67 14.37 15.70
CA ILE A 261 -14.27 13.26 16.44
C ILE A 261 -15.15 12.42 15.52
N GLU A 262 -15.80 13.02 14.52
CA GLU A 262 -16.61 12.30 13.54
C GLU A 262 -15.76 11.33 12.71
N ARG A 263 -14.59 11.79 12.24
CA ARG A 263 -13.61 10.95 11.53
C ARG A 263 -13.15 9.76 12.37
N LEU A 264 -12.90 9.99 13.67
CA LEU A 264 -12.58 8.92 14.62
C LEU A 264 -13.73 7.90 14.74
N LEU A 265 -14.96 8.38 14.94
CA LEU A 265 -16.13 7.51 15.08
C LEU A 265 -16.38 6.69 13.80
N ASN A 266 -16.20 7.29 12.63
CA ASN A 266 -16.29 6.59 11.35
C ASN A 266 -15.18 5.54 11.18
N SER A 267 -13.96 5.84 11.62
CA SER A 267 -12.87 4.85 11.62
C SER A 267 -13.13 3.69 12.59
N LEU A 268 -13.73 3.96 13.77
CA LEU A 268 -14.15 2.91 14.70
C LEU A 268 -15.28 2.05 14.12
N ARG A 269 -16.23 2.66 13.39
CA ARG A 269 -17.26 1.93 12.64
C ARG A 269 -16.63 1.05 11.56
N LEU A 270 -15.70 1.59 10.77
CA LEU A 270 -14.93 0.83 9.77
C LEU A 270 -14.21 -0.35 10.43
N LEU A 271 -13.55 -0.17 11.57
CA LEU A 271 -12.90 -1.28 12.28
C LEU A 271 -13.87 -2.35 12.78
N TRP A 272 -15.08 -1.95 13.17
CA TRP A 272 -16.10 -2.87 13.64
C TRP A 272 -16.77 -3.64 12.50
N TYR A 273 -17.20 -2.95 11.44
CA TYR A 273 -17.80 -3.57 10.26
C TYR A 273 -16.77 -4.23 9.33
N GLN A 274 -15.50 -3.84 9.47
CA GLN A 274 -14.37 -4.27 8.66
C GLN A 274 -14.57 -4.06 7.16
N ASP A 275 -15.23 -2.97 6.80
CA ASP A 275 -15.59 -2.61 5.42
C ASP A 275 -15.66 -1.09 5.27
N ASP A 276 -15.09 -0.57 4.18
CA ASP A 276 -15.20 0.83 3.78
C ASP A 276 -16.03 1.03 2.49
N GLY A 277 -16.63 -0.05 1.98
CA GLY A 277 -17.45 -0.03 0.76
C GLY A 277 -16.62 -0.04 -0.54
N LEU A 278 -15.29 -0.11 -0.46
CA LEU A 278 -14.40 -0.15 -1.61
C LEU A 278 -13.81 -1.55 -1.78
N ILE A 279 -14.20 -2.22 -2.87
CA ILE A 279 -13.83 -3.62 -3.13
C ILE A 279 -12.30 -3.85 -3.23
N TRP A 280 -11.54 -2.85 -3.68
CA TRP A 280 -10.08 -2.95 -3.74
C TRP A 280 -9.40 -2.90 -2.36
N ASN A 281 -10.10 -2.41 -1.33
CA ASN A 281 -9.58 -2.23 0.02
C ASN A 281 -9.95 -3.38 0.96
N SER A 282 -11.20 -3.82 0.89
CA SER A 282 -11.75 -4.84 1.76
C SER A 282 -12.78 -5.69 1.06
N THR A 283 -12.89 -6.95 1.49
CA THR A 283 -13.97 -7.84 1.05
C THR A 283 -15.09 -7.81 2.08
N SER A 284 -16.23 -7.18 1.79
CA SER A 284 -17.37 -7.11 2.73
C SER A 284 -17.81 -8.49 3.25
N ASN A 285 -17.69 -9.52 2.41
CA ASN A 285 -18.05 -10.91 2.74
C ASN A 285 -17.21 -11.51 3.89
N TYR A 286 -15.91 -11.20 3.93
CA TYR A 286 -14.98 -11.77 4.93
C TYR A 286 -14.51 -10.74 5.95
N GLY A 287 -14.62 -9.44 5.67
CA GLY A 287 -14.00 -8.38 6.45
C GLY A 287 -12.47 -8.38 6.36
N LEU A 288 -11.83 -7.40 7.00
CA LEU A 288 -10.39 -7.25 7.09
C LEU A 288 -9.70 -8.41 7.83
N PHE A 289 -10.26 -8.88 8.94
CA PHE A 289 -9.66 -9.83 9.88
C PHE A 289 -10.46 -11.13 10.05
N TYR A 290 -11.51 -11.33 9.25
CA TYR A 290 -12.66 -12.18 9.56
C TYR A 290 -13.59 -11.56 10.62
N HIS A 291 -14.87 -11.40 10.28
CA HIS A 291 -15.88 -10.75 11.14
C HIS A 291 -15.95 -11.34 12.56
N PHE A 292 -15.82 -12.66 12.69
CA PHE A 292 -15.83 -13.34 14.00
C PHE A 292 -14.63 -12.96 14.90
N SER A 293 -13.54 -12.44 14.32
CA SER A 293 -12.36 -11.99 15.07
C SER A 293 -12.64 -10.80 15.99
N ASN A 294 -13.73 -10.04 15.76
CA ASN A 294 -14.14 -8.94 16.65
C ASN A 294 -14.40 -9.41 18.09
N GLY A 295 -14.92 -10.62 18.26
CA GLY A 295 -15.09 -11.22 19.59
C GLY A 295 -13.75 -11.40 20.32
N PHE A 296 -12.72 -11.89 19.59
CA PHE A 296 -11.38 -12.00 20.13
C PHE A 296 -10.71 -10.64 20.34
N LEU A 297 -10.93 -9.66 19.46
CA LEU A 297 -10.44 -8.29 19.65
C LEU A 297 -10.92 -7.71 20.99
N ALA A 298 -12.23 -7.80 21.27
CA ALA A 298 -12.81 -7.32 22.51
C ALA A 298 -12.20 -8.03 23.74
N VAL A 299 -12.11 -9.37 23.71
CA VAL A 299 -11.48 -10.17 24.78
C VAL A 299 -10.01 -9.79 24.97
N GLY A 300 -9.28 -9.52 23.88
CA GLY A 300 -7.88 -9.16 23.89
C GLY A 300 -7.60 -7.82 24.54
N ILE A 301 -8.39 -6.80 24.22
CA ILE A 301 -8.33 -5.48 24.84
C ILE A 301 -8.62 -5.59 26.35
N ILE A 302 -9.74 -6.22 26.71
CA ILE A 302 -10.15 -6.42 28.11
C ILE A 302 -9.06 -7.18 28.89
N SER A 303 -8.56 -8.29 28.34
CA SER A 303 -7.53 -9.11 28.98
C SER A 303 -6.22 -8.34 29.20
N SER A 304 -5.85 -7.46 28.27
CA SER A 304 -4.63 -6.66 28.36
C SER A 304 -4.70 -5.62 29.47
N ILE A 305 -5.87 -4.98 29.65
CA ILE A 305 -6.14 -4.03 30.73
C ILE A 305 -6.11 -4.75 32.08
N ILE A 306 -6.86 -5.85 32.23
CA ILE A 306 -6.98 -6.59 33.51
C ILE A 306 -5.62 -7.14 33.95
N LYS A 307 -4.86 -7.76 33.02
CA LYS A 307 -3.58 -8.39 33.34
C LYS A 307 -2.40 -7.41 33.43
N LYS A 308 -2.62 -6.11 33.16
CA LYS A 308 -1.59 -5.06 33.18
C LYS A 308 -0.32 -5.49 32.45
N ARG A 309 -0.44 -5.97 31.21
CA ARG A 309 0.68 -6.50 30.42
C ARG A 309 1.67 -5.38 30.06
N LYS A 310 2.60 -5.06 30.97
CA LYS A 310 3.53 -3.91 30.85
C LYS A 310 4.31 -3.88 29.54
N ASN A 311 4.68 -5.05 29.02
CA ASN A 311 5.46 -5.15 27.78
C ASN A 311 4.61 -4.92 26.52
N MET A 312 3.28 -4.99 26.61
CA MET A 312 2.38 -4.66 25.50
C MET A 312 2.10 -3.16 25.37
N ILE A 313 2.69 -2.32 26.25
CA ILE A 313 2.54 -0.87 26.18
C ILE A 313 3.02 -0.32 24.83
N VAL A 314 4.08 -0.90 24.23
CA VAL A 314 4.55 -0.52 22.88
C VAL A 314 3.44 -0.66 21.84
N ILE A 315 2.70 -1.79 21.85
CA ILE A 315 1.56 -2.01 20.95
C ILE A 315 0.39 -1.08 21.29
N GLY A 316 0.19 -0.75 22.57
CA GLY A 316 -0.80 0.23 23.00
C GLY A 316 -0.51 1.66 22.54
N ILE A 317 0.76 2.10 22.60
CA ILE A 317 1.21 3.40 22.07
C ILE A 317 0.99 3.43 20.56
N TRP A 318 1.33 2.35 19.86
CA TRP A 318 1.08 2.24 18.42
C TRP A 318 -0.43 2.31 18.11
N LEU A 319 -1.28 1.57 18.82
CA LEU A 319 -2.73 1.68 18.67
C LEU A 319 -3.23 3.12 18.89
N ALA A 320 -2.74 3.80 19.93
CA ALA A 320 -3.14 5.17 20.22
C ALA A 320 -2.73 6.15 19.11
N CYS A 321 -1.52 6.01 18.56
CA CYS A 321 -1.07 6.81 17.41
C CYS A 321 -1.90 6.50 16.14
N GLY A 322 -2.27 5.23 15.94
CA GLY A 322 -3.19 4.83 14.88
C GLY A 322 -4.55 5.49 15.00
N LEU A 323 -5.15 5.45 16.19
CA LEU A 323 -6.45 6.09 16.47
C LEU A 323 -6.38 7.61 16.30
N LEU A 324 -5.27 8.23 16.70
CA LEU A 324 -5.05 9.66 16.49
C LEU A 324 -4.97 9.99 14.99
N LEU A 325 -4.24 9.20 14.20
CA LEU A 325 -4.21 9.42 12.75
C LEU A 325 -5.61 9.25 12.13
N SER A 326 -6.34 8.22 12.55
CA SER A 326 -7.72 7.96 12.13
C SER A 326 -8.70 9.07 12.50
N SER A 327 -8.41 9.87 13.53
CA SER A 327 -9.22 11.05 13.85
C SER A 327 -8.87 12.26 12.98
N MET A 328 -7.76 12.21 12.23
CA MET A 328 -7.29 13.32 11.39
C MET A 328 -7.59 13.14 9.91
N LEU A 329 -7.94 11.92 9.47
CA LEU A 329 -8.18 11.55 8.07
C LEU A 329 -9.59 10.99 7.89
N ASP A 330 -10.13 11.11 6.68
CA ASP A 330 -11.36 10.41 6.33
C ASP A 330 -11.15 8.89 6.33
N ALA A 331 -12.10 8.17 6.92
CA ALA A 331 -12.01 6.74 7.15
C ALA A 331 -11.96 5.98 5.81
N ASN A 332 -10.83 5.33 5.56
CA ASN A 332 -10.56 4.50 4.40
C ASN A 332 -9.49 3.50 4.80
N VAL A 333 -9.61 2.23 4.40
CA VAL A 333 -8.74 1.14 4.89
C VAL A 333 -7.25 1.46 4.68
N ASN A 334 -6.86 1.96 3.50
CA ASN A 334 -5.45 2.27 3.24
C ASN A 334 -4.97 3.52 3.98
N ARG A 335 -5.88 4.46 4.30
CA ARG A 335 -5.52 5.70 5.01
C ARG A 335 -5.28 5.50 6.50
N ILE A 336 -5.90 4.49 7.10
CA ILE A 336 -5.76 4.20 8.54
C ILE A 336 -4.92 2.96 8.82
N ASN A 337 -4.25 2.40 7.81
CA ASN A 337 -3.64 1.08 7.82
C ASN A 337 -2.62 0.84 8.96
N ILE A 338 -2.02 1.88 9.52
CA ILE A 338 -1.09 1.78 10.66
C ILE A 338 -1.74 1.17 11.91
N ILE A 339 -3.07 1.21 12.05
CA ILE A 339 -3.77 0.68 13.22
C ILE A 339 -3.92 -0.84 13.19
N PHE A 340 -3.79 -1.46 12.03
CA PHE A 340 -4.21 -2.86 11.84
C PHE A 340 -3.23 -3.87 12.46
N ILE A 341 -1.93 -3.59 12.51
CA ILE A 341 -0.97 -4.47 13.22
C ILE A 341 -1.29 -4.53 14.73
N PRO A 342 -1.49 -3.40 15.44
CA PRO A 342 -2.01 -3.43 16.80
C PRO A 342 -3.33 -4.20 16.96
N VAL A 343 -4.30 -4.00 16.06
CA VAL A 343 -5.58 -4.73 16.10
C VAL A 343 -5.38 -6.23 16.00
N VAL A 344 -4.56 -6.71 15.05
CA VAL A 344 -4.19 -8.13 14.93
C VAL A 344 -3.50 -8.64 16.19
N CYS A 345 -2.65 -7.83 16.82
CA CYS A 345 -2.02 -8.20 18.09
C CYS A 345 -3.07 -8.42 19.20
N PHE A 346 -4.07 -7.54 19.31
CA PHE A 346 -5.14 -7.70 20.30
C PHE A 346 -6.05 -8.90 19.98
N ILE A 347 -6.35 -9.18 18.71
CA ILE A 347 -7.05 -10.41 18.31
C ILE A 347 -6.28 -11.65 18.80
N GLY A 348 -4.97 -11.74 18.53
CA GLY A 348 -4.16 -12.89 18.97
C GLY A 348 -4.05 -13.02 20.49
N ILE A 349 -4.00 -11.91 21.23
CA ILE A 349 -4.09 -11.92 22.71
C ILE A 349 -5.45 -12.45 23.17
N GLY A 350 -6.53 -12.06 22.50
CA GLY A 350 -7.88 -12.50 22.79
C GLY A 350 -8.08 -13.99 22.57
N ILE A 351 -7.56 -14.53 21.46
CA ILE A 351 -7.54 -15.97 21.18
C ILE A 351 -6.83 -16.73 22.30
N GLU A 352 -5.62 -16.31 22.68
CA GLU A 352 -4.87 -17.00 23.73
C GLU A 352 -5.55 -16.87 25.10
N ALA A 353 -6.17 -15.72 25.39
CA ALA A 353 -6.93 -15.52 26.62
C ALA A 353 -8.16 -16.44 26.69
N TYR A 354 -8.91 -16.56 25.59
CA TYR A 354 -10.05 -17.46 25.46
C TYR A 354 -9.64 -18.93 25.64
N ILE A 355 -8.61 -19.38 24.92
CA ILE A 355 -8.13 -20.78 25.02
C ILE A 355 -7.66 -21.12 26.43
N ARG A 356 -6.95 -20.18 27.09
CA ARG A 356 -6.52 -20.38 28.48
C ARG A 356 -7.69 -20.44 29.45
N LEU A 357 -8.73 -19.62 29.25
CA LEU A 357 -9.92 -19.60 30.09
C LEU A 357 -10.67 -20.95 30.02
N ILE A 358 -10.95 -21.45 28.82
CA ILE A 358 -11.61 -22.75 28.63
C ILE A 358 -10.72 -23.92 29.09
N GLY A 359 -9.39 -23.74 28.97
CA GLY A 359 -8.39 -24.70 29.41
C GLY A 359 -8.24 -24.84 30.92
N ILE A 360 -8.89 -24.01 31.73
CA ILE A 360 -8.92 -24.16 33.21
C ILE A 360 -9.59 -25.49 33.59
N ILE A 361 -10.58 -25.92 32.81
CA ILE A 361 -11.33 -27.15 33.08
C ILE A 361 -10.44 -28.39 32.93
N SER A 362 -9.69 -28.51 31.83
CA SER A 362 -8.74 -29.59 31.59
C SER A 362 -7.81 -29.30 30.41
N THR A 363 -6.73 -30.07 30.29
CA THR A 363 -5.87 -30.06 29.08
C THR A 363 -6.66 -30.42 27.82
N ARG A 364 -7.64 -31.33 27.92
CA ARG A 364 -8.48 -31.75 26.78
C ARG A 364 -9.34 -30.60 26.27
N THR A 365 -10.01 -29.85 27.15
CA THR A 365 -10.84 -28.70 26.75
C THR A 365 -10.00 -27.59 26.15
N ARG A 366 -8.76 -27.37 26.64
CA ARG A 366 -7.81 -26.43 26.03
C ARG A 366 -7.49 -26.78 24.58
N VAL A 367 -7.20 -28.06 24.31
CA VAL A 367 -6.90 -28.54 22.95
C VAL A 367 -8.12 -28.40 22.06
N VAL A 368 -9.31 -28.78 22.54
CA VAL A 368 -10.57 -28.64 21.79
C VAL A 368 -10.83 -27.17 21.43
N ALA A 369 -10.70 -26.24 22.39
CA ALA A 369 -10.88 -24.81 22.13
C ALA A 369 -9.90 -24.29 21.07
N ALA A 370 -8.61 -24.65 21.17
CA ALA A 370 -7.60 -24.27 20.18
C ALA A 370 -7.91 -24.85 18.79
N SER A 371 -8.38 -26.10 18.72
CA SER A 371 -8.79 -26.74 17.47
C SER A 371 -10.01 -26.09 16.84
N ILE A 372 -11.03 -25.71 17.62
CA ILE A 372 -12.21 -25.01 17.11
C ILE A 372 -11.81 -23.66 16.50
N VAL A 373 -10.99 -22.88 17.20
CA VAL A 373 -10.48 -21.61 16.67
C VAL A 373 -9.72 -21.84 15.36
N LEU A 374 -8.81 -22.81 15.33
CA LEU A 374 -8.03 -23.13 14.15
C LEU A 374 -8.91 -23.56 12.96
N VAL A 375 -9.91 -24.42 13.19
CA VAL A 375 -10.87 -24.86 12.15
C VAL A 375 -11.68 -23.68 11.61
N ALA A 376 -12.14 -22.77 12.48
CA ALA A 376 -12.87 -21.58 12.05
C ALA A 376 -12.03 -20.68 11.14
N TYR A 377 -10.77 -20.43 11.50
CA TYR A 377 -9.84 -19.67 10.66
C TYR A 377 -9.50 -20.39 9.34
N ILE A 378 -9.27 -21.71 9.36
CA ILE A 378 -8.98 -22.48 8.14
C ILE A 378 -10.17 -22.48 7.18
N TYR A 379 -11.39 -22.68 7.69
CA TYR A 379 -12.60 -22.64 6.89
C TYR A 379 -12.76 -21.29 6.18
N ASN A 380 -12.59 -20.19 6.92
CA ASN A 380 -12.69 -18.85 6.36
C ASN A 380 -11.55 -18.53 5.39
N LEU A 381 -10.34 -19.04 5.63
CA LEU A 381 -9.23 -18.92 4.69
C LEU A 381 -9.55 -19.61 3.36
N ILE A 382 -9.99 -20.86 3.38
CA ILE A 382 -10.33 -21.60 2.15
C ILE A 382 -11.44 -20.88 1.38
N SER A 383 -12.47 -20.42 2.10
CA SER A 383 -13.58 -19.68 1.49
C SER A 383 -13.10 -18.34 0.88
N PHE A 384 -12.28 -17.59 1.62
CA PHE A 384 -11.70 -16.34 1.16
C PHE A 384 -10.82 -16.53 -0.07
N GLU A 385 -9.91 -17.51 -0.07
CA GLU A 385 -9.01 -17.76 -1.21
C GLU A 385 -9.79 -18.20 -2.46
N ASN A 386 -10.84 -19.00 -2.31
CA ASN A 386 -11.72 -19.37 -3.44
C ASN A 386 -12.41 -18.13 -4.04
N TYR A 387 -12.89 -17.21 -3.20
CA TYR A 387 -13.48 -15.96 -3.65
C TYR A 387 -12.43 -15.02 -4.27
N TYR A 388 -11.29 -14.86 -3.59
CA TYR A 388 -10.21 -13.94 -3.95
C TYR A 388 -9.54 -14.31 -5.28
N CYS A 389 -9.32 -15.62 -5.50
CA CYS A 389 -8.75 -16.12 -6.76
C CYS A 389 -9.77 -16.24 -7.90
N GLY A 390 -11.05 -16.33 -7.58
CA GLY A 390 -12.15 -16.48 -8.54
C GLY A 390 -12.85 -15.15 -8.82
N GLU A 391 -14.05 -15.00 -8.23
CA GLU A 391 -14.96 -13.88 -8.47
C GLU A 391 -14.30 -12.52 -8.27
N TYR A 392 -13.54 -12.36 -7.19
CA TYR A 392 -12.84 -11.11 -6.89
C TYR A 392 -11.84 -10.74 -7.98
N ASN A 393 -11.03 -11.70 -8.43
CA ASN A 393 -10.01 -11.47 -9.44
C ASN A 393 -10.61 -11.00 -10.77
N THR A 394 -11.71 -11.63 -11.21
CA THR A 394 -12.46 -11.21 -12.40
C THR A 394 -13.09 -9.83 -12.21
N THR A 395 -13.68 -9.57 -11.05
CA THR A 395 -14.30 -8.27 -10.74
C THR A 395 -13.27 -7.15 -10.75
N MET A 396 -12.09 -7.38 -10.17
CA MET A 396 -11.02 -6.40 -10.14
C MET A 396 -10.44 -6.09 -11.52
N ALA A 397 -10.46 -7.05 -12.46
CA ALA A 397 -9.98 -6.81 -13.82
C ALA A 397 -10.81 -5.69 -14.47
N ALA A 398 -12.12 -5.67 -14.22
CA ALA A 398 -13.01 -4.63 -14.70
C ALA A 398 -12.76 -3.24 -14.08
N TYR A 399 -12.09 -3.15 -12.94
CA TYR A 399 -11.69 -1.88 -12.31
C TYR A 399 -10.29 -1.43 -12.73
N TRP A 400 -9.45 -2.33 -13.24
CA TRP A 400 -8.02 -2.09 -13.49
C TRP A 400 -7.67 -1.99 -14.97
N PHE A 401 -8.61 -1.49 -15.78
CA PHE A 401 -8.39 -1.16 -17.20
C PHE A 401 -8.09 -2.39 -18.09
N ASP A 402 -8.80 -3.49 -17.88
CA ASP A 402 -8.70 -4.69 -18.71
C ASP A 402 -8.91 -4.38 -20.20
N GLY A 403 -7.92 -4.74 -21.04
CA GLY A 403 -7.92 -4.47 -22.48
C GLY A 403 -7.27 -3.16 -22.92
N ALA A 404 -6.91 -2.26 -21.99
CA ALA A 404 -6.26 -0.99 -22.33
C ALA A 404 -4.89 -1.20 -22.99
N LYS A 405 -4.12 -2.19 -22.52
CA LYS A 405 -2.80 -2.53 -23.06
C LYS A 405 -2.90 -2.93 -24.52
N GLU A 406 -3.82 -3.82 -24.85
CA GLU A 406 -4.03 -4.33 -26.20
C GLU A 406 -4.54 -3.23 -27.14
N ALA A 407 -5.48 -2.39 -26.67
CA ALA A 407 -5.99 -1.25 -27.44
C ALA A 407 -4.88 -0.23 -27.77
N LEU A 408 -4.03 0.12 -26.79
CA LEU A 408 -2.91 1.03 -26.97
C LEU A 408 -1.87 0.45 -27.93
N ALA A 409 -1.48 -0.82 -27.75
CA ALA A 409 -0.50 -1.47 -28.62
C ALA A 409 -0.97 -1.54 -30.08
N GLN A 410 -2.27 -1.77 -30.30
CA GLN A 410 -2.85 -1.75 -31.64
C GLN A 410 -2.89 -0.32 -32.24
N ALA A 411 -3.17 0.69 -31.42
CA ALA A 411 -3.19 2.08 -31.86
C ALA A 411 -1.79 2.56 -32.30
N GLU A 412 -0.74 2.25 -31.52
CA GLU A 412 0.66 2.67 -31.81
C GLU A 412 1.20 2.10 -33.14
N ASN A 413 0.75 0.92 -33.56
CA ASN A 413 1.18 0.31 -34.82
C ASN A 413 0.83 1.15 -36.07
N ASN A 414 -0.08 2.12 -35.96
CA ASN A 414 -0.58 2.91 -37.08
C ASN A 414 0.18 4.24 -37.29
N ASN A 415 1.18 4.57 -36.46
CA ASN A 415 1.92 5.86 -36.50
C ASN A 415 0.99 7.09 -36.60
N ALA A 416 -0.14 7.01 -35.91
CA ALA A 416 -1.22 7.97 -35.90
C ALA A 416 -1.23 8.77 -34.58
N THR A 417 -1.84 9.95 -34.59
CA THR A 417 -2.24 10.60 -33.33
C THR A 417 -3.33 9.75 -32.66
N ILE A 418 -3.16 9.48 -31.37
CA ILE A 418 -4.08 8.66 -30.59
C ILE A 418 -4.86 9.58 -29.64
N HIS A 419 -6.16 9.68 -29.87
CA HIS A 419 -7.09 10.43 -29.06
C HIS A 419 -7.70 9.48 -28.02
N ILE A 420 -7.49 9.80 -26.74
CA ILE A 420 -8.02 9.03 -25.62
C ILE A 420 -9.07 9.87 -24.93
N LYS A 421 -10.29 9.34 -24.83
CA LYS A 421 -11.37 10.07 -24.16
C LYS A 421 -10.99 10.30 -22.70
N TYR A 422 -11.27 11.49 -22.21
CA TYR A 422 -10.94 11.90 -20.85
C TYR A 422 -11.43 10.88 -19.81
N ASN A 423 -10.60 10.53 -18.82
CA ASN A 423 -10.82 9.52 -17.77
C ASN A 423 -10.96 8.05 -18.19
N ASP A 424 -11.07 7.72 -19.48
CA ASP A 424 -11.28 6.33 -19.91
C ASP A 424 -10.03 5.47 -19.75
N VAL A 425 -8.92 5.90 -20.35
CA VAL A 425 -7.58 5.39 -20.03
C VAL A 425 -6.87 6.49 -19.26
N ARG A 426 -6.55 6.21 -17.99
CA ARG A 426 -5.74 7.12 -17.17
C ARG A 426 -4.34 7.22 -17.78
N TYR A 427 -3.81 8.43 -17.92
CA TYR A 427 -2.50 8.64 -18.55
C TYR A 427 -1.36 7.83 -17.91
N PRO A 428 -1.32 7.55 -16.58
CA PRO A 428 -0.25 6.71 -16.04
C PRO A 428 -0.32 5.27 -16.51
N SER A 429 -1.53 4.76 -16.78
CA SER A 429 -1.72 3.46 -17.43
C SER A 429 -1.21 3.48 -18.86
N MET A 430 -1.43 4.57 -19.61
CA MET A 430 -0.83 4.74 -20.94
C MET A 430 0.70 4.70 -20.84
N LEU A 431 1.30 5.56 -20.01
CA LEU A 431 2.74 5.64 -19.83
C LEU A 431 3.37 4.30 -19.45
N TYR A 432 2.71 3.56 -18.55
CA TYR A 432 3.14 2.23 -18.13
C TYR A 432 3.06 1.19 -19.26
N TYR A 433 1.93 1.11 -19.96
CA TYR A 433 1.69 0.05 -20.95
C TYR A 433 2.49 0.24 -22.24
N THR A 434 2.78 1.48 -22.62
CA THR A 434 3.56 1.82 -23.82
C THR A 434 5.05 1.97 -23.54
N GLU A 435 5.46 1.89 -22.26
CA GLU A 435 6.82 2.19 -21.81
C GLU A 435 7.30 3.54 -22.36
N TYR A 436 6.41 4.54 -22.31
CA TYR A 436 6.56 5.80 -23.04
C TYR A 436 7.89 6.50 -22.71
N PRO A 437 8.64 7.04 -23.69
CA PRO A 437 9.92 7.69 -23.43
C PRO A 437 9.78 8.90 -22.49
N THR A 438 10.44 8.85 -21.34
CA THR A 438 10.27 9.86 -20.28
C THR A 438 10.75 11.24 -20.70
N ASP A 439 11.85 11.34 -21.44
CA ASP A 439 12.38 12.60 -21.97
C ASP A 439 11.43 13.26 -22.97
N VAL A 440 10.79 12.47 -23.84
CA VAL A 440 9.75 12.93 -24.75
C VAL A 440 8.52 13.38 -23.96
N PHE A 441 8.09 12.63 -22.95
CA PHE A 441 6.94 13.01 -22.13
C PHE A 441 7.18 14.36 -21.43
N VAL A 442 8.29 14.48 -20.71
CA VAL A 442 8.65 15.69 -19.96
C VAL A 442 8.76 16.91 -20.87
N SER A 443 9.27 16.76 -22.09
CA SER A 443 9.44 17.88 -23.03
C SER A 443 8.18 18.25 -23.82
N SER A 444 7.23 17.33 -23.98
CA SER A 444 6.04 17.52 -24.83
C SER A 444 4.72 17.68 -24.07
N VAL A 445 4.65 17.23 -22.81
CA VAL A 445 3.40 17.21 -22.04
C VAL A 445 2.85 18.62 -21.81
N LYS A 446 1.54 18.76 -22.03
CA LYS A 446 0.77 19.96 -21.71
C LYS A 446 -0.32 19.59 -20.73
N TYR A 447 -0.32 20.19 -19.56
CA TYR A 447 -1.36 19.99 -18.56
C TYR A 447 -2.48 21.01 -18.70
N GLU A 448 -3.70 20.61 -18.37
CA GLU A 448 -4.87 21.51 -18.32
C GLU A 448 -4.68 22.62 -17.29
N ASN A 449 -4.25 22.26 -16.08
CA ASN A 449 -3.95 23.17 -15.01
C ASN A 449 -2.73 22.68 -14.21
N THR A 450 -1.62 23.40 -14.31
CA THR A 450 -0.34 23.05 -13.67
C THR A 450 -0.32 23.25 -12.14
N THR A 451 -1.42 23.71 -11.55
CA THR A 451 -1.57 23.92 -10.09
C THR A 451 -2.69 23.05 -9.49
N ALA A 452 -3.23 22.11 -10.27
CA ALA A 452 -4.28 21.22 -9.84
C ALA A 452 -3.77 20.15 -8.85
N ALA A 453 -4.67 19.72 -7.96
CA ALA A 453 -4.42 18.58 -7.06
C ALA A 453 -4.31 17.23 -7.78
N PHE A 454 -4.92 17.16 -8.96
CA PHE A 454 -4.88 16.03 -9.87
C PHE A 454 -4.49 16.58 -11.24
N LEU A 455 -3.19 16.58 -11.54
CA LEU A 455 -2.66 16.97 -12.84
C LEU A 455 -3.19 16.04 -13.91
N GLN A 456 -3.70 16.65 -14.96
CA GLN A 456 -4.28 15.97 -16.10
C GLN A 456 -3.65 16.51 -17.39
N PRO A 457 -2.93 15.67 -18.14
CA PRO A 457 -2.45 16.02 -19.46
C PRO A 457 -3.64 16.31 -20.38
N LEU A 458 -3.50 17.32 -21.23
CA LEU A 458 -4.29 17.57 -22.43
C LEU A 458 -3.66 16.89 -23.64
N SER A 459 -2.33 16.85 -23.70
CA SER A 459 -1.58 16.19 -24.78
C SER A 459 -0.13 15.92 -24.37
N CYS A 460 0.49 14.98 -25.07
CA CYS A 460 1.93 14.78 -25.21
C CYS A 460 2.21 14.29 -26.64
N GLU A 461 3.46 14.17 -27.07
CA GLU A 461 3.76 13.77 -28.45
C GLU A 461 3.07 12.44 -28.84
N GLY A 462 2.23 12.47 -29.87
CA GLY A 462 1.45 11.32 -30.35
C GLY A 462 0.15 11.01 -29.62
N TYR A 463 -0.15 11.69 -28.49
CA TYR A 463 -1.34 11.45 -27.68
C TYR A 463 -2.09 12.72 -27.32
N GLU A 464 -3.42 12.67 -27.42
CA GLU A 464 -4.31 13.73 -26.95
C GLU A 464 -5.34 13.17 -25.96
N PHE A 465 -5.61 13.91 -24.90
CA PHE A 465 -6.45 13.52 -23.77
C PHE A 465 -7.54 14.57 -23.56
N TYR A 466 -8.67 14.38 -24.23
CA TYR A 466 -9.81 15.28 -24.15
C TYR A 466 -11.09 14.56 -24.57
N ASP A 467 -12.23 15.23 -24.46
CA ASP A 467 -13.46 14.72 -25.03
C ASP A 467 -13.51 15.04 -26.53
N TYR A 468 -13.05 14.09 -27.36
CA TYR A 468 -13.02 14.25 -28.81
C TYR A 468 -14.40 14.09 -29.47
N THR A 469 -15.44 13.74 -28.71
CA THR A 469 -16.77 13.41 -29.28
C THR A 469 -17.48 14.62 -29.88
N GLU A 470 -17.01 15.84 -29.56
CA GLU A 470 -17.51 17.10 -30.13
C GLU A 470 -16.87 17.45 -31.49
N GLU A 471 -15.82 16.75 -31.91
CA GLU A 471 -15.02 17.04 -33.10
C GLU A 471 -15.22 16.00 -34.22
N ARG A 472 -15.03 16.38 -35.49
CA ARG A 472 -15.14 15.40 -36.58
C ARG A 472 -13.90 14.50 -36.63
N PRO A 473 -14.06 13.18 -36.82
CA PRO A 473 -12.91 12.29 -36.89
C PRO A 473 -12.13 12.51 -38.18
N HIS A 474 -10.80 12.48 -38.09
CA HIS A 474 -9.90 12.66 -39.21
C HIS A 474 -9.31 11.32 -39.69
N GLN A 475 -8.97 11.28 -40.99
CA GLN A 475 -8.37 10.09 -41.59
C GLN A 475 -6.92 9.94 -41.10
N GLY A 476 -6.57 8.75 -40.61
CA GLY A 476 -5.24 8.46 -40.08
C GLY A 476 -5.07 8.79 -38.60
N GLU A 477 -6.14 9.11 -37.88
CA GLU A 477 -6.18 9.24 -36.42
C GLU A 477 -6.88 8.03 -35.79
N MET A 478 -6.52 7.74 -34.53
CA MET A 478 -7.07 6.62 -33.76
C MET A 478 -7.79 7.14 -32.52
N TYR A 479 -8.96 6.61 -32.21
CA TYR A 479 -9.80 7.04 -31.09
C TYR A 479 -10.04 5.87 -30.14
N ILE A 480 -9.74 6.08 -28.85
CA ILE A 480 -9.93 5.09 -27.79
C ILE A 480 -10.92 5.61 -26.76
N CYS A 481 -11.98 4.83 -26.54
CA CYS A 481 -12.91 5.01 -25.41
C CYS A 481 -13.17 3.69 -24.71
N ARG A 482 -13.79 3.74 -23.53
CA ARG A 482 -14.36 2.56 -22.89
C ARG A 482 -15.62 2.10 -23.62
N ALA A 483 -15.88 0.81 -23.56
CA ALA A 483 -17.06 0.18 -24.15
C ALA A 483 -18.36 0.47 -23.38
N ASP A 484 -18.25 1.00 -22.15
CA ASP A 484 -19.37 1.48 -21.34
C ASP A 484 -19.51 3.01 -21.36
N ASP A 485 -18.65 3.72 -22.11
CA ASP A 485 -18.78 5.15 -22.35
C ASP A 485 -19.78 5.40 -23.49
N VAL A 486 -20.91 6.02 -23.15
CA VAL A 486 -22.03 6.22 -24.08
C VAL A 486 -21.65 7.17 -25.20
N ASP A 487 -21.05 8.32 -24.90
CA ASP A 487 -20.77 9.33 -25.93
C ASP A 487 -19.68 8.84 -26.91
N GLY A 488 -18.71 8.08 -26.42
CA GLY A 488 -17.67 7.46 -27.24
C GLY A 488 -18.24 6.39 -28.18
N VAL A 489 -19.18 5.58 -27.69
CA VAL A 489 -19.89 4.59 -28.52
C VAL A 489 -20.80 5.26 -29.54
N ASP A 490 -21.53 6.32 -29.15
CA ASP A 490 -22.38 7.09 -30.05
C ASP A 490 -21.54 7.78 -31.13
N TYR A 491 -20.39 8.34 -30.78
CA TYR A 491 -19.43 8.91 -31.73
C TYR A 491 -19.00 7.93 -32.82
N ILE A 492 -18.66 6.69 -32.44
CA ILE A 492 -18.28 5.62 -33.37
C ILE A 492 -19.42 5.32 -34.34
N ASN A 493 -20.66 5.29 -33.85
CA ASN A 493 -21.84 5.00 -34.65
C ASN A 493 -22.21 6.17 -35.58
N ASP A 494 -22.21 7.40 -35.08
CA ASP A 494 -22.60 8.61 -35.81
C ASP A 494 -21.69 8.88 -37.01
N TYR A 495 -20.40 8.60 -36.87
CA TYR A 495 -19.42 8.73 -37.95
C TYR A 495 -19.13 7.43 -38.69
N ASN A 496 -19.78 6.32 -38.32
CA ASN A 496 -19.61 4.99 -38.92
C ASN A 496 -18.12 4.58 -39.01
N LEU A 497 -17.41 4.71 -37.89
CA LEU A 497 -15.99 4.37 -37.76
C LEU A 497 -15.80 2.85 -37.77
N GLU A 498 -14.67 2.39 -38.30
CA GLU A 498 -14.23 1.02 -38.06
C GLU A 498 -13.80 0.91 -36.60
N SER A 499 -14.16 -0.20 -35.94
CA SER A 499 -13.87 -0.38 -34.53
C SER A 499 -13.54 -1.83 -34.18
N GLU A 500 -12.63 -1.97 -33.21
CA GLU A 500 -12.18 -3.24 -32.65
C GLU A 500 -12.25 -3.16 -31.13
N LYS A 501 -12.82 -4.20 -30.49
CA LYS A 501 -13.00 -4.24 -29.04
C LYS A 501 -11.90 -5.07 -28.37
N TYR A 502 -11.26 -4.46 -27.37
CA TYR A 502 -10.20 -5.04 -26.55
C TYR A 502 -10.62 -4.95 -25.08
N GLY A 503 -11.10 -6.06 -24.50
CA GLY A 503 -11.60 -6.07 -23.12
C GLY A 503 -12.71 -5.04 -22.91
N GLN A 504 -12.44 -4.02 -22.07
CA GLN A 504 -13.33 -2.90 -21.80
C GLN A 504 -13.15 -1.70 -22.73
N TYR A 505 -12.26 -1.76 -23.71
CA TYR A 505 -11.91 -0.64 -24.58
C TYR A 505 -12.32 -0.90 -26.02
N ILE A 506 -12.63 0.17 -26.73
CA ILE A 506 -12.90 0.17 -28.16
C ILE A 506 -11.86 1.09 -28.80
N LEU A 507 -11.10 0.53 -29.74
CA LEU A 507 -10.26 1.28 -30.65
C LEU A 507 -11.05 1.53 -31.92
N SER A 508 -11.10 2.76 -32.39
CA SER A 508 -11.84 3.12 -33.60
C SER A 508 -11.07 4.09 -34.51
N TYR A 509 -11.36 4.05 -35.81
CA TYR A 509 -10.68 4.84 -36.82
C TYR A 509 -11.51 5.02 -38.09
N VAL A 510 -11.18 6.04 -38.88
CA VAL A 510 -11.84 6.31 -40.16
C VAL A 510 -11.39 5.30 -41.21
N LYS A 511 -12.36 4.62 -41.84
CA LYS A 511 -12.11 3.66 -42.92
C LYS A 511 -11.32 4.29 -44.07
N ASN A 512 -10.17 3.70 -44.42
CA ASN A 512 -9.48 4.04 -45.66
C ASN A 512 -10.33 3.59 -46.85
N LYS A 513 -10.71 4.53 -47.73
CA LYS A 513 -11.45 4.24 -48.96
C LYS A 513 -10.60 3.57 -50.02
#